data_AF-A0A0S7Y760-F1
#
_entry.id   AF-A0A0S7Y760-F1
#
_cell.length_a   1.000
_cell.length_b   1.000
_cell.length_c   1.000
_cell.angle_alpha   90.00
_cell.angle_beta   90.00
_cell.angle_gamma   90.00
#
_symmetry.space_group_name_H-M   'P 1'
#
loop_
_entity.id
_entity.type
_entity.pdbx_description
1 polymer ?
#
loop_
_entity_poly.entity_id
_entity_poly.type
_entity_poly.pdbx_seq_one_letter_code
_entity_poly.pdbx_strand_id
1 'polypeptide(L)' 'MGKQKIIKTGNSLAVTIPSDFVKTVGIKAGQTVQVKVEPETGKVTCTFSGSRQLALARDFTKRRRTKK' A
#
# COMPACT_ATOMS: atom_id res chain seq x y z
N MET A 1 -1.73 -20.17 -1.75
CA MET A 1 -1.97 -19.27 -2.90
C MET A 1 -3.45 -19.26 -3.22
N GLY A 2 -4.11 -18.11 -3.13
CA GLY A 2 -5.53 -17.98 -3.48
C GLY A 2 -5.69 -17.52 -4.93
N LYS A 3 -6.73 -18.00 -5.62
CA LYS A 3 -7.16 -17.45 -6.91
C LYS A 3 -8.15 -16.32 -6.64
N GLN A 4 -7.99 -15.19 -7.32
CA GLN A 4 -8.94 -14.07 -7.25
C GLN A 4 -9.73 -13.98 -8.55
N LYS A 5 -11.01 -13.64 -8.43
CA LYS A 5 -11.88 -13.41 -9.59
C LYS A 5 -11.59 -12.03 -10.18
N ILE A 6 -11.53 -11.96 -11.50
CA ILE A 6 -11.51 -10.69 -12.23
C ILE A 6 -12.95 -10.18 -12.34
N ILE A 7 -13.19 -8.92 -11.98
CA ILE A 7 -14.49 -8.26 -12.07
C ILE A 7 -14.46 -7.14 -13.10
N LYS A 8 -15.61 -6.85 -13.71
CA LYS A 8 -15.76 -5.74 -14.66
C LYS A 8 -16.04 -4.45 -13.91
N THR A 9 -15.28 -3.40 -14.22
CA THR A 9 -15.41 -2.07 -13.63
C THR A 9 -15.46 -1.05 -14.76
N GLY A 10 -16.66 -0.63 -15.14
CA GLY A 10 -16.87 0.26 -16.30
C GLY A 10 -16.27 -0.32 -17.58
N ASN A 11 -15.35 0.42 -18.19
CA ASN A 11 -14.63 0.02 -19.41
C ASN A 11 -13.35 -0.79 -19.14
N SER A 12 -13.13 -1.23 -17.90
CA SER A 12 -11.90 -1.91 -17.48
C SER A 12 -12.17 -3.14 -16.61
N LEU A 13 -11.10 -3.84 -16.25
CA LEU A 13 -11.12 -5.01 -15.38
C LEU A 13 -10.39 -4.69 -14.08
N ALA A 14 -10.86 -5.27 -12.97
CA ALA A 14 -10.25 -5.14 -11.67
C ALA A 14 -10.05 -6.50 -11.00
N VAL A 15 -9.02 -6.58 -10.15
CA VAL A 15 -8.76 -7.73 -9.29
C VAL A 15 -8.89 -7.29 -7.85
N THR A 16 -9.62 -8.06 -7.05
CA THR A 16 -9.78 -7.76 -5.63
C THR A 16 -8.47 -7.97 -4.89
N ILE A 17 -8.02 -6.93 -4.19
CA ILE A 17 -6.88 -7.01 -3.30
C ILE A 17 -7.34 -7.64 -1.98
N PRO A 18 -6.69 -8.72 -1.49
CA PRO A 18 -7.06 -9.36 -0.24
C PRO A 18 -7.07 -8.39 0.94
N SER A 19 -8.08 -8.50 1.81
CA SER A 19 -8.25 -7.61 2.98
C SER A 19 -7.04 -7.61 3.90
N ASP A 20 -6.37 -8.75 4.06
CA ASP A 20 -5.23 -8.89 4.97
C ASP A 20 -4.01 -8.13 4.45
N PHE A 21 -3.81 -8.11 3.13
CA PHE A 21 -2.78 -7.30 2.49
C PHE A 21 -3.09 -5.81 2.63
N VAL A 22 -4.33 -5.40 2.37
CA VAL A 22 -4.78 -4.01 2.55
C VAL A 22 -4.52 -3.54 3.98
N LYS A 23 -4.89 -4.35 4.98
CA LYS A 23 -4.67 -4.04 6.40
C LYS A 23 -3.19 -4.02 6.77
N THR A 24 -2.39 -4.94 6.26
CA THR A 24 -0.95 -5.03 6.60
C THR A 24 -0.19 -3.83 6.05
N VAL A 25 -0.42 -3.47 4.78
CA VAL A 25 0.27 -2.38 4.10
C VAL A 25 -0.34 -1.00 4.44
N GLY A 26 -1.59 -0.97 4.91
CA GLY A 26 -2.29 0.27 5.24
C GLY A 26 -2.81 1.01 4.01
N ILE A 27 -3.18 0.27 2.96
CA ILE A 27 -3.72 0.83 1.72
C ILE A 27 -5.13 1.37 1.99
N LYS A 28 -5.47 2.51 1.38
CA LYS A 28 -6.81 3.10 1.45
C LYS A 28 -7.40 3.25 0.06
N ALA A 29 -8.72 3.16 -0.05
CA ALA A 29 -9.42 3.48 -1.28
C ALA A 29 -9.12 4.94 -1.70
N GLY A 30 -8.94 5.16 -3.00
CA GLY A 30 -8.57 6.47 -3.55
C GLY A 30 -7.06 6.78 -3.57
N GLN A 31 -6.21 5.91 -3.03
CA GLN A 31 -4.75 6.06 -3.19
C GLN A 31 -4.32 5.78 -4.62
N THR A 32 -3.35 6.57 -5.09
CA THR A 32 -2.66 6.33 -6.37
C THR A 32 -1.61 5.24 -6.17
N VAL A 33 -1.47 4.37 -7.18
CA VAL A 33 -0.56 3.21 -7.14
C VAL A 33 0.26 3.23 -8.42
N GLN A 34 1.53 2.86 -8.34
CA GLN A 34 2.35 2.68 -9.53
C GLN A 34 2.06 1.30 -10.14
N VAL A 35 1.71 1.27 -11.43
CA VAL A 35 1.39 0.05 -12.16
C VAL A 35 2.39 -0.15 -13.28
N LYS A 36 3.05 -1.30 -13.30
CA LYS A 36 3.89 -1.76 -14.42
C LYS A 36 3.21 -2.94 -15.08
N VAL A 37 3.02 -2.86 -16.40
CA VAL A 37 2.41 -3.92 -17.21
C VAL A 37 3.49 -4.53 -18.09
N GLU A 38 3.57 -5.86 -18.09
CA GLU A 38 4.50 -6.64 -18.91
C GLU A 38 3.70 -7.63 -19.76
N PRO A 39 3.14 -7.18 -20.90
CA PRO A 39 2.18 -7.96 -21.70
C PRO A 39 2.75 -9.30 -22.18
N GLU A 40 4.02 -9.34 -22.54
CA GLU A 40 4.69 -10.56 -23.05
C GLU A 40 4.70 -11.69 -22.02
N THR A 41 4.68 -11.36 -20.72
CA THR A 41 4.67 -12.33 -19.62
C THR A 41 3.29 -12.45 -18.95
N GLY A 42 2.32 -11.64 -19.37
CA GLY A 42 1.00 -11.55 -18.74
C GLY A 42 1.03 -11.05 -17.29
N LYS A 43 2.07 -10.30 -16.90
CA LYS A 43 2.25 -9.81 -15.52
C LYS A 43 1.83 -8.36 -15.37
N VAL A 44 1.18 -8.07 -14.24
CA VAL A 44 0.89 -6.71 -13.77
C VAL A 44 1.46 -6.58 -12.37
N THR A 45 2.37 -5.64 -12.18
CA THR A 45 2.99 -5.34 -10.89
C THR A 45 2.44 -4.03 -10.36
N CYS A 46 1.82 -4.07 -9.18
CA CYS A 46 1.31 -2.89 -8.49
C CYS A 46 2.17 -2.60 -7.25
N THR A 47 2.80 -1.42 -7.23
CA THR A 47 3.63 -0.99 -6.09
C THR A 47 2.85 0.01 -5.25
N PHE A 48 2.50 -0.39 -4.02
CA PHE A 48 1.76 0.41 -3.07
C PHE A 48 2.71 1.13 -2.12
N SER A 49 2.57 2.45 -1.98
CA SER A 49 3.28 3.23 -0.97
C SER A 49 2.60 3.06 0.39
N GLY A 50 2.80 1.90 1.03
CA GLY A 50 2.26 1.62 2.37
C GLY A 50 2.75 2.65 3.39
N SER A 51 1.83 3.39 4.00
CA SER A 51 2.14 4.58 4.81
C SER A 51 2.21 4.28 6.33
N ARG A 52 2.63 3.08 6.74
CA ARG A 52 2.60 2.69 8.16
C ARG A 52 3.93 2.81 8.90
N GLN A 53 5.02 3.11 8.21
CA GLN A 53 6.24 3.51 8.92
C GLN A 53 6.05 4.95 9.40
N LEU A 54 5.79 5.13 10.70
CA LEU A 54 6.03 6.43 11.33
C LEU A 54 7.49 6.78 11.05
N ALA A 55 7.74 7.91 10.40
CA ALA A 55 9.08 8.46 10.36
C ALA A 55 9.55 8.56 11.82
N LEU A 56 10.67 7.91 12.15
CA LEU A 56 11.28 8.02 13.47
C LEU A 56 11.68 9.49 13.63
N ALA A 57 10.80 10.31 14.21
CA ALA A 57 11.15 11.68 14.55
C ALA A 57 12.26 11.59 15.59
N ARG A 58 13.47 12.01 15.21
CA ARG A 58 14.65 11.98 16.09
C ARG A 58 14.47 12.85 17.34
N ASP A 59 13.44 13.69 17.36
CA ASP A 59 13.22 14.76 18.34
C ASP A 59 12.58 14.31 19.66
N PHE A 60 12.09 13.06 19.77
CA PHE A 60 11.48 12.57 21.02
C PHE A 60 12.46 12.36 22.18
N THR A 61 13.76 12.63 22.00
CA THR A 61 14.79 12.40 23.03
C THR A 61 15.24 13.66 23.79
N LYS A 62 14.66 14.84 23.54
CA LYS A 62 14.97 16.04 24.36
C LYS A 62 14.33 15.94 25.75
N ARG A 63 14.97 15.17 26.65
CA ARG A 63 14.75 15.22 28.10
C ARG A 63 14.81 16.68 28.55
N ARG A 64 13.66 17.21 28.95
CA ARG A 64 13.54 18.51 29.63
C ARG A 64 14.36 18.42 30.92
N ARG A 65 15.57 18.97 30.93
CA ARG A 65 16.34 19.18 32.16
C ARG A 65 15.59 20.21 33.00
N THR A 66 14.97 19.75 34.08
CA THR A 66 14.51 20.60 35.17
C THR A 66 15.71 21.35 35.73
N LYS A 67 15.68 22.68 35.72
CA LYS A 67 16.62 23.51 36.50
C LYS A 67 15.88 24.03 37.73
N LYS A 68 16.59 23.93 38.86
CA LYS A 68 16.27 24.41 40.21
C LYS A 68 15.88 25.88 40.22
#